data_AF-A0A7S2PC67-F1
#
_entry.id   AF-A0A7S2PC67-F1
#
_cell.length_a   1.000
_cell.length_b   1.000
_cell.length_c   1.000
_cell.angle_alpha   90.00
_cell.angle_beta   90.00
_cell.angle_gamma   90.00
#
_symmetry.space_group_name_H-M   'P 1'
#
loop_
_entity.id
_entity.type
_entity.pdbx_description
1 polymer ?
#
loop_
_entity_poly.entity_id
_entity_poly.type
_entity_poly.pdbx_seq_one_letter_code
_entity_poly.pdbx_strand_id
1 'polypeptide(L)'
;RHVPANDQNLKMVFQLLSMIAAQHRCQDVLDTVGLGGQLKSGDEVVLRGHTGRWFGSRGEAIVCIKPDRASAMAFILETRSSALKHESKAVFRLAETAEGTPSGQHMRLSVTPAFDVRAVPRNEGAKDAETQFVVLAESPGPVMSGMPVYLKSVGASRTIDVEGDAIRARSQDMGTHQRISIEKSPAEGDVPPPCADAELAPDEKAWLFRRGVHFALVDKQQIAKFLSSHRPACKELLKTYTRLWEAEWRRGWSDVLRTGVEATDDSGSPGSR
;
A
#
# COMPACT_ATOMS: atom_id res chain seq x y z
N ARG A 1 19.15 -11.13 -5.89
CA ARG A 1 19.76 -10.02 -5.13
C ARG A 1 18.65 -9.02 -4.85
N HIS A 2 18.33 -8.79 -3.58
CA HIS A 2 17.36 -7.75 -3.21
C HIS A 2 18.08 -6.42 -3.33
N VAL A 3 17.79 -5.63 -4.37
CA VAL A 3 18.29 -4.26 -4.44
C VAL A 3 17.42 -3.44 -3.49
N PRO A 4 17.97 -2.79 -2.46
CA PRO A 4 17.18 -1.90 -1.63
C PRO A 4 16.60 -0.79 -2.51
N ALA A 5 15.30 -0.54 -2.37
CA ALA A 5 14.65 0.55 -3.06
C ALA A 5 15.19 1.87 -2.48
N ASN A 6 16.16 2.48 -3.17
CA ASN A 6 16.46 3.89 -2.97
C ASN A 6 15.64 4.70 -4.00
N ASP A 7 15.33 5.95 -3.67
CA ASP A 7 14.46 6.78 -4.51
C ASP A 7 14.99 6.97 -5.93
N GLN A 8 16.33 6.98 -6.10
CA GLN A 8 16.96 7.10 -7.41
C GLN A 8 16.69 5.87 -8.30
N ASN A 9 16.77 4.66 -7.74
CA ASN A 9 16.46 3.43 -8.46
C ASN A 9 14.98 3.38 -8.85
N LEU A 10 14.08 3.82 -7.96
CA LEU A 10 12.64 3.88 -8.26
C LEU A 10 12.36 4.85 -9.40
N LYS A 11 12.94 6.05 -9.36
CA LYS A 11 12.83 7.04 -10.44
C LYS A 11 13.34 6.45 -11.75
N MET A 12 14.52 5.83 -11.78
CA MET A 12 15.08 5.19 -12.98
C MET A 12 14.16 4.07 -13.54
N VAL A 13 13.64 3.19 -12.67
CA VAL A 13 12.70 2.14 -13.09
C VAL A 13 11.43 2.75 -13.68
N PHE A 14 10.90 3.82 -13.09
CA PHE A 14 9.74 4.51 -13.62
C PHE A 14 10.01 5.17 -14.98
N GLN A 15 11.18 5.76 -15.21
CA GLN A 15 11.56 6.32 -16.52
C GLN A 15 11.54 5.25 -17.62
N LEU A 16 12.14 4.09 -17.34
CA LEU A 16 12.16 2.95 -18.26
C LEU A 16 10.76 2.39 -18.51
N LEU A 17 9.95 2.25 -17.46
CA LEU A 17 8.55 1.84 -17.58
C LEU A 17 7.73 2.82 -18.40
N SER A 18 7.95 4.12 -18.20
CA SER A 18 7.25 5.18 -18.93
C SER A 18 7.62 5.17 -20.41
N MET A 19 8.89 4.94 -20.74
CA MET A 19 9.33 4.73 -22.12
C MET A 19 8.65 3.50 -22.74
N ILE A 20 8.66 2.34 -22.06
CA ILE A 20 7.99 1.12 -22.55
C ILE A 20 6.49 1.36 -22.76
N ALA A 21 5.82 2.00 -21.80
CA ALA A 21 4.40 2.29 -21.88
C ALA A 21 4.07 3.22 -23.05
N ALA A 22 4.94 4.21 -23.33
CA ALA A 22 4.82 5.07 -24.49
C ALA A 22 4.95 4.30 -25.81
N GLN A 23 5.99 3.46 -25.94
CA GLN A 23 6.22 2.62 -27.12
C GLN A 23 5.04 1.70 -27.43
N HIS A 24 4.37 1.17 -26.38
CA HIS A 24 3.25 0.25 -26.52
C HIS A 24 1.85 0.90 -26.42
N ARG A 25 1.80 2.23 -26.24
CA ARG A 25 0.56 3.02 -26.05
C ARG A 25 -0.32 2.46 -24.93
N CYS A 26 0.28 2.24 -23.76
CA CYS A 26 -0.37 1.69 -22.56
C CYS A 26 0.00 2.48 -21.30
N GLN A 27 -0.04 3.81 -21.36
CA GLN A 27 0.28 4.69 -20.24
C GLN A 27 -0.62 4.48 -19.03
N ASP A 28 -1.82 3.92 -19.24
CA ASP A 28 -2.77 3.53 -18.19
C ASP A 28 -2.25 2.44 -17.25
N VAL A 29 -1.18 1.71 -17.62
CA VAL A 29 -0.56 0.73 -16.73
C VAL A 29 0.33 1.36 -15.66
N LEU A 30 0.77 2.61 -15.84
CA LEU A 30 1.68 3.26 -14.91
C LEU A 30 0.91 3.76 -13.68
N ASP A 31 1.55 3.63 -12.53
CA ASP A 31 1.10 4.21 -11.28
C ASP A 31 2.24 5.06 -10.70
N THR A 32 1.91 6.25 -10.20
CA THR A 32 2.90 7.16 -9.61
C THR A 32 3.02 6.99 -8.10
N VAL A 33 2.16 6.17 -7.47
CA VAL A 33 2.14 5.93 -6.02
C VAL A 33 3.52 5.56 -5.48
N GLY A 34 4.22 4.64 -6.16
CA GLY A 34 5.56 4.20 -5.77
C GLY A 34 6.63 5.28 -5.80
N LEU A 35 6.39 6.41 -6.48
CA LEU A 35 7.27 7.57 -6.49
C LEU A 35 7.02 8.54 -5.34
N GLY A 36 5.95 8.35 -4.56
CA GLY A 36 5.66 9.21 -3.40
C GLY A 36 6.80 9.19 -2.37
N GLY A 37 7.61 8.14 -2.32
CA GLY A 37 8.72 8.03 -1.39
C GLY A 37 8.25 7.87 0.06
N GLN A 38 9.06 8.34 1.01
CA GLN A 38 8.78 8.21 2.45
C GLN A 38 7.56 9.04 2.88
N LEU A 39 6.69 8.43 3.69
CA LEU A 39 5.53 9.10 4.29
C LEU A 39 5.94 9.99 5.47
N LYS A 40 5.41 11.21 5.54
CA LYS A 40 5.74 12.27 6.50
C LYS A 40 4.48 12.90 7.08
N SER A 41 4.64 13.54 8.24
CA SER A 41 3.55 14.33 8.83
C SER A 41 3.19 15.50 7.90
N GLY A 42 1.90 15.72 7.67
CA GLY A 42 1.37 16.72 6.74
C GLY A 42 1.12 16.20 5.32
N ASP A 43 1.61 15.00 4.96
CA ASP A 43 1.31 14.41 3.66
C ASP A 43 -0.19 14.17 3.49
N GLU A 44 -0.73 14.49 2.32
CA GLU A 44 -2.04 14.03 1.90
C GLU A 44 -1.93 12.60 1.34
N VAL A 45 -2.68 11.69 1.94
CA VAL A 45 -2.66 10.26 1.67
C VAL A 45 -4.07 9.73 1.42
N VAL A 46 -4.15 8.64 0.68
CA VAL A 46 -5.36 7.83 0.52
C VAL A 46 -5.05 6.41 1.01
N LEU A 47 -6.10 5.70 1.46
CA LEU A 47 -5.96 4.35 2.00
C LEU A 47 -6.61 3.34 1.07
N ARG A 48 -5.86 2.28 0.72
CA ARG A 48 -6.33 1.17 -0.12
C ARG A 48 -6.41 -0.12 0.69
N GLY A 49 -7.56 -0.78 0.66
CA GLY A 49 -7.75 -2.08 1.29
C GLY A 49 -7.16 -3.22 0.45
N HIS A 50 -7.04 -4.41 1.05
CA HIS A 50 -6.52 -5.60 0.37
C HIS A 50 -7.32 -6.04 -0.86
N THR A 51 -8.59 -5.63 -0.96
CA THR A 51 -9.47 -5.89 -2.12
C THR A 51 -9.08 -5.09 -3.36
N GLY A 52 -8.15 -4.12 -3.22
CA GLY A 52 -7.80 -3.15 -4.26
C GLY A 52 -8.73 -1.95 -4.34
N ARG A 53 -9.81 -1.92 -3.53
CA ARG A 53 -10.70 -0.76 -3.40
C ARG A 53 -10.15 0.25 -2.40
N TRP A 54 -10.63 1.47 -2.52
CA TRP A 54 -10.18 2.59 -1.70
C TRP A 54 -11.18 2.95 -0.62
N PHE A 55 -10.67 3.55 0.45
CA PHE A 55 -11.47 4.04 1.55
C PHE A 55 -12.31 5.23 1.08
N GLY A 56 -13.53 5.30 1.57
CA GLY A 56 -14.50 6.37 1.30
C GLY A 56 -15.51 6.48 2.43
N SER A 57 -16.45 7.40 2.32
CA SER A 57 -17.56 7.55 3.28
C SER A 57 -18.86 6.98 2.74
N ARG A 58 -19.71 6.53 3.67
CA ARG A 58 -21.15 6.30 3.47
C ARG A 58 -21.87 6.83 4.71
N GLY A 59 -22.33 8.09 4.64
CA GLY A 59 -22.72 8.83 5.84
C GLY A 59 -21.50 9.02 6.75
N GLU A 60 -21.64 8.67 8.03
CA GLU A 60 -20.55 8.74 9.02
C GLU A 60 -19.60 7.53 8.99
N ALA A 61 -20.01 6.44 8.34
CA ALA A 61 -19.21 5.22 8.26
C ALA A 61 -18.09 5.36 7.22
N ILE A 62 -16.90 4.85 7.56
CA ILE A 62 -15.83 4.65 6.58
C ILE A 62 -15.95 3.25 5.99
N VAL A 63 -15.90 3.17 4.67
CA VAL A 63 -16.14 1.96 3.89
C VAL A 63 -15.06 1.81 2.81
N CYS A 64 -14.80 0.59 2.35
CA CYS A 64 -13.76 0.29 1.35
C CYS A 64 -14.37 0.00 -0.03
N ILE A 65 -15.04 0.98 -0.62
CA ILE A 65 -15.88 0.77 -1.82
C ILE A 65 -15.42 1.52 -3.07
N LYS A 66 -14.51 2.47 -2.92
CA LYS A 66 -14.18 3.39 -4.00
C LYS A 66 -13.38 2.63 -5.07
N PRO A 67 -13.81 2.65 -6.35
CA PRO A 67 -13.23 1.82 -7.39
C PRO A 67 -11.88 2.36 -7.87
N ASP A 68 -11.65 3.66 -7.70
CA ASP A 68 -10.49 4.36 -8.20
C ASP A 68 -9.95 5.32 -7.13
N ARG A 69 -8.71 5.74 -7.34
CA ARG A 69 -7.97 6.59 -6.42
C ARG A 69 -8.52 8.00 -6.34
N ALA A 70 -9.02 8.54 -7.46
CA ALA A 70 -9.50 9.93 -7.52
C ALA A 70 -10.82 10.11 -6.76
N SER A 71 -11.61 9.05 -6.61
CA SER A 71 -12.82 9.03 -5.80
C SER A 71 -12.61 8.61 -4.34
N ALA A 72 -11.37 8.29 -3.96
CA ALA A 72 -11.00 7.92 -2.60
C ALA A 72 -11.10 9.10 -1.63
N MET A 73 -11.40 8.80 -0.38
CA MET A 73 -11.28 9.79 0.70
C MET A 73 -9.81 10.06 0.99
N ALA A 74 -9.42 11.34 0.91
CA ALA A 74 -8.10 11.81 1.26
C ALA A 74 -7.98 12.13 2.76
N PHE A 75 -6.79 11.89 3.30
CA PHE A 75 -6.44 12.12 4.68
C PHE A 75 -5.13 12.90 4.77
N ILE A 76 -5.02 13.81 5.71
CA ILE A 76 -3.73 14.35 6.16
C ILE A 76 -3.15 13.42 7.22
N LEU A 77 -1.96 12.89 6.94
CA LEU A 77 -1.21 12.06 7.86
C LEU A 77 -0.60 12.93 8.97
N GLU A 78 -0.92 12.64 10.22
CA GLU A 78 -0.35 13.31 11.38
C GLU A 78 0.47 12.31 12.20
N THR A 79 1.77 12.57 12.36
CA THR A 79 2.65 11.77 13.22
C THR A 79 3.60 12.68 14.00
N ARG A 80 4.09 12.19 15.16
CA ARG A 80 5.02 12.94 16.02
C ARG A 80 6.44 13.01 15.45
N SER A 81 6.79 12.07 14.58
CA SER A 81 8.10 12.02 13.93
C SER A 81 8.10 12.80 12.62
N SER A 82 9.28 13.18 12.13
CA SER A 82 9.42 13.80 10.81
C SER A 82 9.02 12.86 9.67
N ALA A 83 9.07 11.55 9.90
CA ALA A 83 8.64 10.52 8.98
C ALA A 83 7.94 9.37 9.71
N LEU A 84 7.01 8.72 9.01
CA LEU A 84 6.31 7.53 9.50
C LEU A 84 7.25 6.32 9.46
N LYS A 85 7.31 5.57 10.56
CA LYS A 85 8.11 4.35 10.69
C LYS A 85 7.24 3.20 11.22
N HIS A 86 7.73 1.98 11.07
CA HIS A 86 7.19 0.82 11.78
C HIS A 86 7.00 1.13 13.28
N GLU A 87 5.89 0.69 13.86
CA GLU A 87 5.44 0.92 15.24
C GLU A 87 5.22 2.39 15.65
N SER A 88 5.27 3.33 14.71
CA SER A 88 4.96 4.73 15.00
C SER A 88 3.46 4.95 15.16
N LYS A 89 3.11 5.88 16.04
CA LYS A 89 1.74 6.39 16.15
C LYS A 89 1.44 7.36 15.01
N ALA A 90 0.26 7.21 14.44
CA ALA A 90 -0.29 8.07 13.40
C ALA A 90 -1.77 8.39 13.67
N VAL A 91 -2.20 9.53 13.15
CA VAL A 91 -3.59 9.95 13.07
C VAL A 91 -3.88 10.29 11.60
N PHE A 92 -5.08 9.94 11.14
CA PHE A 92 -5.52 10.24 9.78
C PHE A 92 -6.67 11.24 9.85
N ARG A 93 -6.35 12.51 9.65
CA ARG A 93 -7.34 13.60 9.61
C ARG A 93 -7.94 13.66 8.21
N LEU A 94 -9.24 13.82 8.05
CA LEU A 94 -9.83 13.98 6.71
C LEU A 94 -9.31 15.29 6.08
N ALA A 95 -8.90 15.22 4.80
CA ALA A 95 -8.38 16.38 4.08
C ALA A 95 -9.49 17.37 3.73
N GLU A 96 -10.58 16.86 3.16
CA GLU A 96 -11.79 17.65 2.89
C GLU A 96 -12.69 17.65 4.13
N THR A 97 -13.07 18.85 4.57
CA THR A 97 -14.11 18.98 5.61
C THR A 97 -15.44 19.05 4.88
N ALA A 98 -16.40 18.19 5.22
CA ALA A 98 -17.70 18.15 4.54
C ALA A 98 -18.34 19.55 4.57
N GLU A 99 -18.86 20.01 3.42
CA GLU A 99 -19.55 21.29 3.32
C GLU A 99 -20.61 21.40 4.43
N GLY A 100 -20.52 22.45 5.26
CA GLY A 100 -21.43 22.67 6.39
C GLY A 100 -20.93 22.16 7.75
N THR A 101 -19.73 21.56 7.85
CA THR A 101 -19.08 21.40 9.16
C THR A 101 -18.69 22.77 9.73
N PRO A 102 -18.98 23.05 11.03
CA PRO A 102 -18.58 24.31 11.65
C PRO A 102 -17.10 24.57 11.44
N SER A 103 -16.75 25.77 10.98
CA SER A 103 -15.38 26.16 10.69
C SER A 103 -14.47 25.86 11.88
N GLY A 104 -13.57 24.89 11.72
CA GLY A 104 -12.55 24.54 12.72
C GLY A 104 -12.63 23.12 13.31
N GLN A 105 -13.72 22.38 13.11
CA GLN A 105 -13.75 20.97 13.52
C GLN A 105 -13.15 20.06 12.44
N HIS A 106 -11.97 19.53 12.73
CA HIS A 106 -11.34 18.52 11.90
C HIS A 106 -11.86 17.12 12.24
N MET A 107 -12.33 16.42 11.21
CA MET A 107 -12.74 15.02 11.31
C MET A 107 -11.51 14.10 11.23
N ARG A 108 -11.51 13.01 12.00
CA ARG A 108 -10.44 12.00 12.03
C ARG A 108 -11.00 10.61 11.85
N LEU A 109 -10.21 9.74 11.24
CA LEU A 109 -10.45 8.30 11.26
C LEU A 109 -10.41 7.80 12.70
N SER A 110 -11.43 7.05 13.10
CA SER A 110 -11.58 6.55 14.47
C SER A 110 -12.16 5.16 14.52
N VAL A 111 -11.85 4.44 15.59
CA VAL A 111 -12.49 3.17 15.94
C VAL A 111 -13.39 3.41 17.15
N THR A 112 -14.69 3.18 16.97
CA THR A 112 -15.68 3.33 18.05
C THR A 112 -15.59 2.16 19.06
N PRO A 113 -16.22 2.27 20.24
CA PRO A 113 -16.32 1.14 21.18
C PRO A 113 -17.01 -0.11 20.61
N ALA A 114 -17.84 0.05 19.57
CA ALA A 114 -18.46 -1.05 18.84
C ALA A 114 -17.54 -1.65 17.75
N PHE A 115 -16.28 -1.21 17.69
CA PHE A 115 -15.28 -1.60 16.69
C PHE A 115 -15.60 -1.19 15.25
N ASP A 116 -16.54 -0.25 15.06
CA ASP A 116 -16.78 0.36 13.75
C ASP A 116 -15.71 1.40 13.44
N VAL A 117 -15.32 1.50 12.17
CA VAL A 117 -14.45 2.58 11.70
C VAL A 117 -15.28 3.74 11.16
N ARG A 118 -15.12 4.93 11.72
CA ARG A 118 -15.91 6.13 11.40
C ARG A 118 -15.05 7.38 11.28
N ALA A 119 -15.60 8.40 10.63
CA ALA A 119 -15.09 9.76 10.75
C ALA A 119 -15.73 10.40 11.99
N VAL A 120 -14.92 10.88 12.94
CA VAL A 120 -15.41 11.55 14.15
C VAL A 120 -14.75 12.93 14.30
N PRO A 121 -15.46 13.93 14.86
CA PRO A 121 -14.83 15.21 15.16
C PRO A 121 -13.78 15.03 16.25
N ARG A 122 -12.74 15.85 16.20
CA ARG A 122 -11.79 15.94 17.31
C ARG A 122 -12.50 16.50 18.55
N ASN A 123 -12.72 15.66 19.56
CA ASN A 123 -13.25 16.09 20.85
C ASN A 123 -12.14 16.72 21.70
N GLU A 124 -12.24 18.01 22.01
CA GLU A 124 -11.33 18.66 22.96
C GLU A 124 -11.47 18.01 24.35
N GLY A 125 -10.36 17.55 24.91
CA GLY A 125 -10.31 16.92 26.24
C GLY A 125 -10.62 15.41 26.29
N ALA A 126 -11.10 14.79 25.21
CA ALA A 126 -11.27 13.34 25.15
C ALA A 126 -9.94 12.62 24.93
N LYS A 127 -9.85 11.36 25.38
CA LYS A 127 -8.69 10.51 25.11
C LYS A 127 -8.58 10.28 23.60
N ASP A 128 -7.55 10.84 22.98
CA ASP A 128 -7.21 10.73 21.55
C ASP A 128 -6.85 9.29 21.11
N ALA A 129 -7.00 8.30 22.00
CA ALA A 129 -6.65 6.90 21.74
C ALA A 129 -7.54 6.25 20.68
N GLU A 130 -8.80 6.67 20.56
CA GLU A 130 -9.75 6.13 19.56
C GLU A 130 -9.44 6.60 18.13
N THR A 131 -8.69 7.69 17.96
CA THR A 131 -8.29 8.25 16.66
C THR A 131 -6.82 8.01 16.34
N GLN A 132 -6.09 7.31 17.22
CA GLN A 132 -4.68 7.00 17.07
C GLN A 132 -4.49 5.54 16.65
N PHE A 133 -3.55 5.35 15.73
CA PHE A 133 -3.17 4.04 15.20
C PHE A 133 -1.67 3.83 15.37
N VAL A 134 -1.27 2.61 15.73
CA VAL A 134 0.10 2.13 15.57
C VAL A 134 0.20 1.54 14.16
N VAL A 135 1.14 2.06 13.36
CA VAL A 135 1.37 1.59 11.99
C VAL A 135 2.41 0.47 12.02
N LEU A 136 2.02 -0.74 11.66
CA LEU A 136 2.89 -1.90 11.61
C LEU A 136 3.20 -2.21 10.14
N ALA A 137 4.45 -2.02 9.72
CA ALA A 137 4.91 -2.43 8.39
C ALA A 137 5.48 -3.86 8.41
N GLU A 138 5.50 -4.55 7.27
CA GLU A 138 6.09 -5.90 7.14
C GLU A 138 7.60 -5.93 7.45
N SER A 139 8.30 -4.81 7.24
CA SER A 139 9.72 -4.66 7.55
C SER A 139 9.96 -3.46 8.48
N PRO A 140 10.96 -3.54 9.39
CA PRO A 140 11.33 -2.40 10.22
C PRO A 140 11.89 -1.27 9.36
N GLY A 141 11.65 -0.02 9.78
CA GLY A 141 12.19 1.18 9.13
C GLY A 141 11.12 2.18 8.67
N PRO A 142 11.50 3.11 7.77
CA PRO A 142 10.58 4.03 7.10
C PRO A 142 9.41 3.33 6.41
N VAL A 143 8.22 3.91 6.50
CA VAL A 143 7.07 3.51 5.69
C VAL A 143 7.07 4.33 4.40
N MET A 144 7.13 3.65 3.25
CA MET A 144 7.06 4.28 1.93
C MET A 144 5.63 4.24 1.39
N SER A 145 5.29 5.20 0.54
CA SER A 145 4.03 5.22 -0.22
C SER A 145 3.82 3.91 -0.98
N GLY A 146 2.62 3.33 -0.89
CA GLY A 146 2.28 2.07 -1.55
C GLY A 146 2.70 0.81 -0.78
N MET A 147 3.47 0.93 0.31
CA MET A 147 3.82 -0.24 1.12
C MET A 147 2.62 -0.79 1.90
N PRO A 148 2.50 -2.12 2.02
CA PRO A 148 1.52 -2.74 2.88
C PRO A 148 1.85 -2.48 4.36
N VAL A 149 0.83 -2.10 5.12
CA VAL A 149 0.86 -1.88 6.56
C VAL A 149 -0.38 -2.47 7.22
N TYR A 150 -0.35 -2.52 8.54
CA TYR A 150 -1.47 -2.86 9.41
C TYR A 150 -1.70 -1.71 10.38
N LEU A 151 -2.96 -1.30 10.53
CA LEU A 151 -3.34 -0.16 11.39
C LEU A 151 -3.97 -0.68 12.67
N LYS A 152 -3.18 -0.72 13.76
CA LYS A 152 -3.66 -1.15 15.08
C LYS A 152 -4.19 0.04 15.86
N SER A 153 -5.49 0.06 16.13
CA SER A 153 -6.12 1.08 16.99
C SER A 153 -5.49 1.05 18.38
N VAL A 154 -5.08 2.22 18.87
CA VAL A 154 -4.51 2.37 20.22
C VAL A 154 -5.59 2.12 21.28
N GLY A 155 -6.78 2.70 21.12
CA GLY A 155 -7.88 2.56 22.08
C GLY A 155 -8.45 1.14 22.15
N ALA A 156 -8.70 0.52 20.99
CA ALA A 156 -9.29 -0.82 20.94
C ALA A 156 -8.26 -1.95 21.07
N SER A 157 -6.97 -1.67 20.85
CA SER A 157 -5.90 -2.69 20.74
C SER A 157 -6.21 -3.79 19.70
N ARG A 158 -6.93 -3.42 18.63
CA ARG A 158 -7.31 -4.26 17.49
C ARG A 158 -6.82 -3.65 16.18
N THR A 159 -6.53 -4.49 15.20
CA THR A 159 -6.13 -4.11 13.85
C THR A 159 -7.38 -3.88 12.99
N ILE A 160 -7.38 -2.81 12.19
CA ILE A 160 -8.41 -2.59 11.19
C ILE A 160 -8.38 -3.72 10.15
N ASP A 161 -9.54 -4.30 9.87
CA ASP A 161 -9.81 -5.28 8.84
C ASP A 161 -10.86 -4.77 7.85
N VAL A 162 -10.70 -5.18 6.59
CA VAL A 162 -11.66 -4.96 5.51
C VAL A 162 -12.33 -6.29 5.21
N GLU A 163 -13.66 -6.36 5.30
CA GLU A 163 -14.46 -7.54 4.93
C GLU A 163 -15.56 -7.11 3.94
N GLY A 164 -15.37 -7.49 2.67
CA GLY A 164 -16.16 -6.93 1.57
C GLY A 164 -15.96 -5.43 1.48
N ASP A 165 -17.02 -4.68 1.76
CA ASP A 165 -17.04 -3.20 1.73
C ASP A 165 -16.92 -2.58 3.14
N ALA A 166 -17.10 -3.37 4.19
CA ALA A 166 -17.10 -2.90 5.56
C ALA A 166 -15.68 -2.82 6.13
N ILE A 167 -15.44 -1.80 6.96
CA ILE A 167 -14.17 -1.61 7.67
C ILE A 167 -14.46 -1.64 9.17
N ARG A 168 -13.79 -2.54 9.90
CA ARG A 168 -13.95 -2.73 11.34
C ARG A 168 -12.60 -3.00 12.00
N ALA A 169 -12.53 -2.94 13.33
CA ALA A 169 -11.32 -3.27 14.07
C ALA A 169 -11.58 -4.42 15.05
N ARG A 170 -11.71 -5.65 14.54
CA ARG A 170 -12.16 -6.80 15.36
C ARG A 170 -11.04 -7.76 15.73
N SER A 171 -10.03 -7.91 14.87
CA SER A 171 -8.96 -8.89 15.08
C SER A 171 -7.69 -8.27 15.67
N GLN A 172 -6.83 -9.11 16.26
CA GLN A 172 -5.43 -8.76 16.56
C GLN A 172 -4.46 -9.24 15.45
N ASP A 173 -4.97 -9.99 14.46
CA ASP A 173 -4.16 -10.60 13.42
C ASP A 173 -3.59 -9.55 12.45
N MET A 174 -2.56 -9.97 11.73
CA MET A 174 -1.94 -9.24 10.63
C MET A 174 -2.06 -10.08 9.35
N GLY A 175 -3.28 -10.50 9.02
CA GLY A 175 -3.59 -11.32 7.87
C GLY A 175 -3.97 -10.49 6.63
N THR A 176 -4.41 -11.17 5.57
CA THR A 176 -4.78 -10.55 4.30
C THR A 176 -5.87 -9.48 4.47
N HIS A 177 -6.88 -9.74 5.31
CA HIS A 177 -7.99 -8.78 5.50
C HIS A 177 -7.55 -7.48 6.18
N GLN A 178 -6.47 -7.52 6.97
CA GLN A 178 -5.92 -6.37 7.70
C GLN A 178 -4.87 -5.59 6.91
N ARG A 179 -4.49 -6.08 5.73
CA ARG A 179 -3.47 -5.44 4.90
C ARG A 179 -4.03 -4.20 4.23
N ILE A 180 -3.51 -3.04 4.60
CA ILE A 180 -3.84 -1.72 4.05
C ILE A 180 -2.61 -1.14 3.37
N SER A 181 -2.77 -0.37 2.29
CA SER A 181 -1.69 0.43 1.71
C SER A 181 -1.97 1.91 1.95
N ILE A 182 -0.97 2.66 2.42
CA ILE A 182 -1.03 4.11 2.56
C ILE A 182 -0.32 4.72 1.35
N GLU A 183 -1.03 5.54 0.58
CA GLU A 183 -0.56 5.96 -0.74
C GLU A 183 -0.66 7.47 -0.86
N LYS A 184 0.42 8.12 -1.29
CA LYS A 184 0.45 9.55 -1.59
C LYS A 184 0.88 9.80 -3.02
N SER A 185 0.40 10.90 -3.58
CA SER A 185 0.85 11.33 -4.91
C SER A 185 2.22 11.98 -4.77
N PRO A 186 3.15 11.70 -5.69
CA PRO A 186 4.36 12.51 -5.77
C PRO A 186 4.00 13.95 -6.14
N ALA A 187 4.87 14.90 -5.80
CA ALA A 187 4.76 16.24 -6.35
C ALA A 187 4.93 16.20 -7.88
N GLU A 188 4.33 17.15 -8.59
CA GLU A 188 4.37 17.18 -10.07
C GLU A 188 5.82 17.17 -10.62
N GLY A 189 6.75 17.86 -9.95
CA GLY A 189 8.17 17.88 -10.31
C GLY A 189 8.97 16.63 -9.93
N ASP A 190 8.39 15.71 -9.14
CA ASP A 190 9.07 14.48 -8.71
C ASP A 190 8.87 13.31 -9.68
N VAL A 191 7.90 13.41 -10.59
CA VAL A 191 7.63 12.40 -11.62
C VAL A 191 8.67 12.57 -12.72
N PRO A 192 9.62 11.62 -12.88
CA PRO A 192 10.65 11.79 -13.88
C PRO A 192 10.07 11.54 -15.29
N PRO A 193 10.51 12.29 -16.31
CA PRO A 193 10.06 12.07 -17.68
C PRO A 193 10.53 10.70 -18.19
N PRO A 194 9.87 10.13 -19.23
CA PRO A 194 10.37 8.93 -19.90
C PRO A 194 11.84 9.09 -20.31
N CYS A 195 12.62 8.02 -20.20
CA CYS A 195 13.98 8.04 -20.75
C CYS A 195 13.95 8.10 -22.28
N ALA A 196 15.09 8.44 -22.89
CA ALA A 196 15.28 8.36 -24.33
C ALA A 196 14.97 6.94 -24.83
N ASP A 197 14.52 6.84 -26.08
CA ASP A 197 14.19 5.55 -26.69
C ASP A 197 15.39 4.61 -26.65
N ALA A 198 15.20 3.50 -25.93
CA ALA A 198 16.12 2.38 -25.86
C ALA A 198 15.38 1.11 -26.30
N GLU A 199 16.05 0.30 -27.11
CA GLU A 199 15.56 -1.03 -27.46
C GLU A 199 15.87 -1.99 -26.30
N LEU A 200 14.82 -2.49 -25.64
CA LEU A 200 14.92 -3.48 -24.58
C LEU A 200 14.44 -4.84 -25.06
N ALA A 201 15.15 -5.89 -24.65
CA ALA A 201 14.72 -7.25 -24.92
C ALA A 201 13.40 -7.57 -24.19
N PRO A 202 12.59 -8.53 -24.69
CA PRO A 202 11.34 -8.92 -24.04
C PRO A 202 11.50 -9.35 -22.57
N ASP A 203 12.62 -10.01 -22.23
CA ASP A 203 12.94 -10.42 -20.86
C ASP A 203 13.17 -9.20 -19.93
N GLU A 204 13.83 -8.15 -20.42
CA GLU A 204 14.08 -6.92 -19.66
C GLU A 204 12.79 -6.13 -19.45
N LYS A 205 11.94 -6.02 -20.49
CA LYS A 205 10.62 -5.39 -20.39
C LYS A 205 9.74 -6.09 -19.37
N ALA A 206 9.68 -7.43 -19.42
CA ALA A 206 8.92 -8.22 -18.47
C ALA A 206 9.45 -8.06 -17.04
N TRP A 207 10.78 -8.03 -16.88
CA TRP A 207 11.42 -7.79 -15.59
C TRP A 207 11.08 -6.40 -15.03
N LEU A 208 11.13 -5.36 -15.85
CA LEU A 208 10.78 -4.00 -15.45
C LEU A 208 9.33 -3.91 -15.02
N PHE A 209 8.39 -4.45 -15.80
CA PHE A 209 6.98 -4.50 -15.41
C PHE A 209 6.76 -5.24 -14.10
N ARG A 210 7.46 -6.37 -13.89
CA ARG A 210 7.37 -7.15 -12.66
C ARG A 210 7.85 -6.36 -11.44
N ARG A 211 8.96 -5.62 -11.60
CA ARG A 211 9.49 -4.72 -10.56
C ARG A 211 8.60 -3.50 -10.36
N GLY A 212 8.01 -2.97 -11.43
CA GLY A 212 7.03 -1.90 -11.38
C GLY A 212 5.83 -2.27 -10.51
N VAL A 213 5.27 -3.47 -10.68
CA VAL A 213 4.18 -3.96 -9.82
C VAL A 213 4.64 -4.09 -8.37
N HIS A 214 5.85 -4.59 -8.12
CA HIS A 214 6.39 -4.73 -6.77
C HIS A 214 6.58 -3.39 -6.06
N PHE A 215 6.99 -2.36 -6.80
CA PHE A 215 7.21 -1.01 -6.27
C PHE A 215 5.99 -0.10 -6.37
N ALA A 216 4.80 -0.62 -6.72
CA ALA A 216 3.61 0.20 -6.98
C ALA A 216 3.84 1.32 -8.01
N LEU A 217 4.68 1.06 -9.01
CA LEU A 217 4.89 1.91 -10.20
C LEU A 217 4.04 1.47 -11.39
N VAL A 218 3.38 0.31 -11.28
CA VAL A 218 2.53 -0.29 -12.30
C VAL A 218 1.28 -0.87 -11.63
N ASP A 219 0.11 -0.51 -12.13
CA ASP A 219 -1.15 -1.10 -11.67
C ASP A 219 -1.27 -2.55 -12.17
N LYS A 220 -1.47 -3.47 -11.22
CA LYS A 220 -1.53 -4.92 -11.49
C LYS A 220 -2.69 -5.31 -12.41
N GLN A 221 -3.84 -4.63 -12.31
CA GLN A 221 -5.02 -4.95 -13.12
C GLN A 221 -4.86 -4.39 -14.54
N GLN A 222 -4.37 -3.16 -14.67
CA GLN A 222 -4.13 -2.55 -15.97
C GLN A 222 -3.06 -3.29 -16.75
N ILE A 223 -1.97 -3.75 -16.10
CA ILE A 223 -0.99 -4.58 -16.81
C ILE A 223 -1.57 -5.94 -17.21
N ALA A 224 -2.39 -6.59 -16.40
CA ALA A 224 -3.04 -7.84 -16.78
C ALA A 224 -3.95 -7.66 -18.01
N LYS A 225 -4.71 -6.56 -18.06
CA LYS A 225 -5.54 -6.17 -19.20
C LYS A 225 -4.69 -5.88 -20.45
N PHE A 226 -3.57 -5.17 -20.30
CA PHE A 226 -2.65 -4.88 -21.38
C PHE A 226 -2.01 -6.15 -21.96
N LEU A 227 -1.46 -7.00 -21.10
CA LEU A 227 -0.77 -8.24 -21.49
C LEU A 227 -1.71 -9.27 -22.12
N SER A 228 -2.98 -9.30 -21.71
CA SER A 228 -4.01 -10.18 -22.29
C SER A 228 -4.56 -9.68 -23.64
N SER A 229 -4.20 -8.47 -24.08
CA SER A 229 -4.63 -7.98 -25.38
C SER A 229 -4.08 -8.85 -26.53
N HIS A 230 -4.86 -9.02 -27.60
CA HIS A 230 -4.49 -9.89 -28.74
C HIS A 230 -3.37 -9.32 -29.64
N ARG A 231 -2.67 -8.27 -29.23
CA ARG A 231 -1.56 -7.68 -30.00
C ARG A 231 -0.37 -8.66 -30.02
N PRO A 232 0.30 -8.90 -31.17
CA PRO A 232 1.41 -9.84 -31.25
C PRO A 232 2.53 -9.59 -30.22
N ALA A 233 2.95 -8.34 -30.03
CA ALA A 233 3.96 -7.96 -29.05
C ALA A 233 3.55 -8.27 -27.60
N CYS A 234 2.26 -8.20 -27.27
CA CYS A 234 1.76 -8.51 -25.94
C CYS A 234 1.79 -10.02 -25.65
N LYS A 235 1.62 -10.88 -26.66
CA LYS A 235 1.68 -12.34 -26.47
C LYS A 235 3.07 -12.82 -26.04
N GLU A 236 4.11 -12.31 -26.69
CA GLU A 236 5.49 -12.63 -26.34
C GLU A 236 5.83 -12.10 -24.94
N LEU A 237 5.49 -10.83 -24.67
CA LEU A 237 5.72 -10.21 -23.37
C LEU A 237 4.98 -10.94 -22.24
N LEU A 238 3.72 -11.35 -22.46
CA LEU A 238 2.93 -12.14 -21.51
C LEU A 238 3.60 -13.48 -21.22
N LYS A 239 4.01 -14.23 -22.25
CA LYS A 239 4.71 -15.51 -22.08
C LYS A 239 5.95 -15.35 -21.21
N THR A 240 6.75 -14.33 -21.50
CA THR A 240 7.96 -14.02 -20.76
C THR A 240 7.68 -13.59 -19.32
N TYR A 241 6.70 -12.71 -19.12
CA TYR A 241 6.26 -12.26 -17.80
C TYR A 241 5.79 -13.41 -16.91
N THR A 242 4.95 -14.32 -17.46
CA THR A 242 4.49 -15.52 -16.74
C THR A 242 5.64 -16.41 -16.33
N ARG A 243 6.58 -16.67 -17.25
CA ARG A 243 7.75 -17.51 -16.98
C ARG A 243 8.65 -16.91 -15.88
N LEU A 244 8.84 -15.59 -15.88
CA LEU A 244 9.58 -14.88 -14.84
C LEU A 244 8.86 -14.97 -13.48
N TRP A 245 7.54 -14.75 -13.47
CA TRP A 245 6.72 -14.84 -12.26
C TRP A 245 6.75 -16.24 -11.64
N GLU A 246 6.61 -17.30 -12.45
CA GLU A 246 6.72 -18.69 -12.00
C GLU A 246 8.09 -18.99 -11.40
N ALA A 247 9.16 -18.49 -12.02
CA ALA A 247 10.52 -18.68 -11.53
C ALA A 247 10.73 -18.02 -10.17
N GLU A 248 10.23 -16.79 -9.97
CA GLU A 248 10.27 -16.11 -8.67
C GLU A 248 9.42 -16.84 -7.62
N TRP A 249 8.20 -17.27 -7.99
CA TRP A 249 7.31 -18.01 -7.10
C TRP A 249 7.96 -19.30 -6.57
N ARG A 250 8.59 -20.09 -7.46
CA ARG A 250 9.30 -21.33 -7.08
C ARG A 250 10.45 -21.07 -6.11
N ARG A 251 11.17 -19.95 -6.29
CA ARG A 251 12.25 -19.55 -5.38
C ARG A 251 11.72 -19.17 -4.00
N GLY A 252 10.65 -18.37 -3.93
CA GLY A 252 10.05 -17.97 -2.66
C GLY A 252 9.54 -19.15 -1.81
N TRP A 253 8.98 -20.18 -2.46
CA TRP A 253 8.56 -21.40 -1.77
C TRP A 253 9.73 -22.17 -1.13
N SER A 254 10.90 -22.16 -1.77
CA SER A 254 12.08 -22.84 -1.23
C SER A 254 12.58 -22.16 0.04
N ASP A 255 12.46 -20.83 0.14
CA ASP A 255 12.84 -20.08 1.34
C ASP A 255 11.85 -20.35 2.49
N VAL A 256 10.53 -20.39 2.22
CA VAL A 256 9.51 -20.73 3.23
C VAL A 256 9.67 -22.15 3.76
N LEU A 257 9.95 -23.12 2.89
CA LEU A 257 10.18 -24.51 3.31
C LEU A 257 11.45 -24.66 4.15
N ARG A 258 12.47 -23.83 3.93
CA ARG A 258 13.70 -23.84 4.74
C ARG A 258 13.47 -23.26 6.13
N THR A 259 12.72 -22.17 6.25
CA THR A 259 12.48 -21.52 7.54
C THR A 259 11.47 -22.27 8.41
N GLY A 260 10.59 -23.09 7.81
CA GLY A 260 9.58 -23.87 8.55
C GLY A 260 10.11 -25.11 9.27
N VAL A 261 11.29 -25.63 8.93
CA VAL A 261 11.82 -26.89 9.51
C VAL A 261 12.59 -26.67 10.83
N GLU A 262 13.07 -25.45 11.10
CA GLU A 262 13.88 -25.18 12.32
C GLU A 262 13.03 -24.86 13.57
N ALA A 263 11.70 -24.83 13.49
CA ALA A 263 10.83 -24.33 14.57
C ALA A 263 10.22 -25.40 15.51
N THR A 264 10.58 -26.69 15.41
CA THR A 264 9.90 -27.77 16.16
C THR A 264 10.79 -28.71 16.99
N ASP A 265 12.06 -28.39 17.24
CA ASP A 265 12.93 -29.18 18.14
C ASP A 265 13.18 -28.49 19.49
N ASP A 266 12.12 -27.96 20.12
CA ASP A 266 12.14 -27.65 21.56
C ASP A 266 11.56 -28.83 22.33
N SER A 267 12.24 -29.97 22.24
CA SER A 267 12.01 -31.12 23.09
C SER A 267 12.46 -30.77 24.51
N GLY A 268 11.55 -30.19 25.28
CA GLY A 268 11.72 -29.97 26.71
C GLY A 268 12.15 -31.27 27.39
N SER A 269 13.38 -31.27 27.92
CA SER A 269 13.81 -32.28 28.89
C SER A 269 12.88 -32.22 30.10
N PRO A 270 12.20 -33.33 30.47
CA PRO A 270 11.42 -33.37 31.68
C PRO A 270 12.39 -33.34 32.87
N GLY A 271 12.45 -32.20 33.57
CA GLY A 271 13.17 -32.07 34.83
C GLY A 271 12.52 -32.92 35.91
N SER A 272 13.23 -33.95 36.34
CA SER A 272 12.88 -34.80 37.48
C SER A 272 12.77 -33.99 38.77
N ARG A 273 11.69 -34.23 39.52
CA ARG A 273 11.57 -33.88 40.95
C ARG A 273 11.99 -35.06 41.80
#